data_AF-A0A2H9L1T5-F1
#
_entry.id   AF-A0A2H9L1T5-F1
#
_cell.length_a   1.000
_cell.length_b   1.000
_cell.length_c   1.000
_cell.angle_alpha   90.00
_cell.angle_beta   90.00
_cell.angle_gamma   90.00
#
_symmetry.space_group_name_H-M   'P 1'
#
loop_
_entity.id
_entity.type
_entity.pdbx_description
1 polymer ?
#
loop_
_entity_poly.entity_id
_entity_poly.type
_entity_poly.pdbx_seq_one_letter_code
_entity_poly.pdbx_strand_id
1 'polypeptide(L)'
;MKGYMKMVHKHNRVAYAGILPQGLAVVHLNRKLAPSDIEAAAKSLGLRVSSHPPKRSKRVDVRDSKGSLAATVVGNDLVLLPAHQKNQELAKDFVNALLKRKR
;
A
#
# COMPACT_ATOMS: atom_id res chain seq x y z
N MET A 1 19.69 -4.24 17.91
CA MET A 1 18.27 -4.54 18.18
C MET A 1 17.61 -5.02 16.90
N LYS A 2 17.22 -6.31 16.80
CA LYS A 2 16.50 -6.87 15.64
C LYS A 2 15.01 -6.57 15.80
N GLY A 3 14.47 -5.68 14.98
CA GLY A 3 13.03 -5.42 14.93
C GLY A 3 12.31 -6.65 14.40
N TYR A 4 11.59 -7.36 15.27
CA TYR A 4 10.85 -8.56 14.90
C TYR A 4 9.63 -8.15 14.07
N MET A 5 9.70 -8.38 12.77
CA MET A 5 8.57 -8.27 11.87
C MET A 5 7.61 -9.44 12.14
N LYS A 6 6.55 -9.20 12.91
CA LYS A 6 5.54 -10.22 13.22
C LYS A 6 4.69 -10.44 11.97
N MET A 7 4.80 -11.61 11.33
CA MET A 7 3.88 -11.98 10.24
C MET A 7 2.48 -12.18 10.81
N VAL A 8 1.56 -11.28 10.48
CA VAL A 8 0.21 -11.25 11.09
C VAL A 8 -0.82 -12.09 10.32
N HIS A 9 -0.59 -12.42 9.04
CA HIS A 9 -1.52 -13.24 8.27
C HIS A 9 -0.88 -13.84 7.01
N LYS A 10 -1.11 -15.13 6.73
CA LYS A 10 -0.58 -15.83 5.54
C LYS A 10 -1.58 -15.72 4.39
N HIS A 11 -1.54 -14.62 3.65
CA HIS A 11 -2.29 -14.47 2.40
C HIS A 11 -1.35 -14.86 1.25
N ASN A 12 -1.73 -15.78 0.35
CA ASN A 12 -0.83 -16.26 -0.73
C ASN A 12 -0.28 -15.13 -1.64
N ARG A 13 -0.90 -13.94 -1.58
CA ARG A 13 -0.50 -12.73 -2.34
C ARG A 13 0.38 -11.76 -1.56
N VAL A 14 0.64 -12.00 -0.28
CA VAL A 14 1.45 -11.16 0.61
C VAL A 14 2.72 -11.93 0.97
N ALA A 15 3.88 -11.35 0.62
CA ALA A 15 5.19 -11.86 1.01
C ALA A 15 5.39 -11.69 2.51
N TYR A 16 5.12 -10.48 3.00
CA TYR A 16 5.10 -10.17 4.41
C TYR A 16 4.29 -8.90 4.69
N ALA A 17 3.84 -8.76 5.92
CA ALA A 17 3.26 -7.54 6.44
C ALA A 17 3.81 -7.28 7.84
N GLY A 18 4.04 -6.02 8.19
CA GLY A 18 4.62 -5.64 9.47
C GLY A 18 4.53 -4.15 9.76
N ILE A 19 5.02 -3.76 10.93
CA ILE A 19 5.11 -2.37 11.36
C ILE A 19 6.59 -2.06 11.56
N LEU A 20 7.08 -1.00 10.93
CA LEU A 20 8.44 -0.50 11.11
C LEU A 20 8.57 0.23 12.45
N PRO A 21 9.80 0.36 13.01
CA PRO A 21 10.03 1.05 14.29
C PRO A 21 9.48 2.48 14.39
N GLN A 22 9.23 3.12 13.24
CA GLN A 22 8.64 4.47 13.13
C GLN A 22 7.10 4.47 13.17
N GLY A 23 6.47 3.32 13.43
CA GLY A 23 5.01 3.16 13.39
C GLY A 23 4.42 3.06 11.99
N LEU A 24 5.26 3.01 10.94
CA LEU A 24 4.83 2.87 9.56
C LEU A 24 4.47 1.40 9.27
N ALA A 25 3.23 1.13 8.89
CA ALA A 25 2.83 -0.21 8.47
C ALA A 25 3.24 -0.47 7.01
N VAL A 26 3.67 -1.69 6.73
CA VAL A 26 4.18 -2.14 5.43
C VAL A 26 3.50 -3.43 5.04
N VAL A 27 3.14 -3.52 3.76
CA VAL A 27 2.65 -4.76 3.13
C VAL A 27 3.46 -4.99 1.87
N HIS A 28 4.25 -6.06 1.83
CA HIS A 28 4.96 -6.49 0.63
C HIS A 28 4.17 -7.60 -0.05
N LEU A 29 3.86 -7.41 -1.32
CA LEU A 29 3.10 -8.36 -2.13
C LEU A 29 4.03 -9.36 -2.82
N ASN A 30 3.59 -10.61 -2.95
CA ASN A 30 4.30 -11.66 -3.70
C ASN A 30 4.31 -11.42 -5.22
N ARG A 31 3.78 -10.30 -5.69
CA ARG A 31 3.68 -9.94 -7.11
C ARG A 31 3.94 -8.46 -7.33
N LYS A 32 4.41 -8.13 -8.53
CA LYS A 32 4.42 -6.76 -9.03
C LYS A 32 3.03 -6.36 -9.51
N LEU A 33 2.52 -5.25 -9.00
CA LEU A 33 1.32 -4.55 -9.43
C LEU A 33 1.56 -3.84 -10.76
N ALA A 34 0.59 -3.94 -11.67
CA ALA A 34 0.55 -3.01 -12.80
C ALA A 34 0.10 -1.63 -12.30
N PRO A 35 0.50 -0.52 -12.95
CA PRO A 35 -0.06 0.80 -12.66
C PRO A 35 -1.60 0.81 -12.69
N SER A 36 -2.19 0.08 -13.63
CA SER A 36 -3.64 -0.10 -13.76
C SER A 36 -4.30 -0.82 -12.59
N ASP A 37 -3.57 -1.67 -11.84
CA ASP A 37 -4.09 -2.30 -10.63
C ASP A 37 -4.20 -1.30 -9.49
N ILE A 38 -3.21 -0.42 -9.36
CA ILE A 38 -3.17 0.64 -8.36
C ILE A 38 -4.27 1.67 -8.62
N GLU A 39 -4.36 2.14 -9.87
CA GLU A 39 -5.36 3.11 -10.31
C GLU A 39 -6.79 2.61 -10.08
N ALA A 40 -7.05 1.35 -10.40
CA ALA A 40 -8.41 0.86 -10.29
C ALA A 40 -8.78 0.43 -8.87
N ALA A 41 -7.82 -0.02 -8.05
CA ALA A 41 -8.04 -0.16 -6.61
C ALA A 41 -8.34 1.20 -5.97
N ALA A 42 -7.58 2.24 -6.31
CA ALA A 42 -7.82 3.60 -5.86
C ALA A 42 -9.20 4.11 -6.32
N LYS A 43 -9.54 3.94 -7.61
CA LYS A 43 -10.83 4.35 -8.18
C LYS A 43 -12.02 3.68 -7.48
N SER A 44 -11.90 2.40 -7.12
CA SER A 44 -12.97 1.67 -6.41
C SER A 44 -13.29 2.23 -5.02
N LEU A 45 -12.36 3.01 -4.46
CA LEU A 45 -12.49 3.64 -3.14
C LEU A 45 -12.61 5.17 -3.23
N GLY A 46 -12.80 5.72 -4.44
CA GLY A 46 -12.85 7.17 -4.66
C GLY A 46 -11.52 7.89 -4.36
N LEU A 47 -10.40 7.15 -4.37
CA LEU A 47 -9.06 7.68 -4.12
C LEU A 47 -8.41 8.18 -5.41
N ARG A 48 -7.54 9.18 -5.25
CA ARG A 48 -6.74 9.76 -6.32
C ARG A 48 -5.33 9.20 -6.29
N VAL A 49 -4.76 9.01 -7.46
CA VAL A 49 -3.40 8.52 -7.65
C VAL A 49 -2.51 9.66 -8.12
N SER A 50 -1.36 9.82 -7.49
CA SER A 50 -0.32 10.78 -7.87
C SER A 50 0.99 10.03 -8.10
N SER A 51 1.41 9.96 -9.36
CA SER A 51 2.70 9.41 -9.74
C SER A 51 3.79 10.48 -9.66
N HIS A 52 4.89 10.18 -8.97
CA HIS A 52 6.02 11.11 -8.85
C HIS A 52 7.20 10.66 -9.75
N PRO A 53 7.58 11.43 -10.79
CA PRO A 53 8.87 11.24 -11.48
C PRO A 53 10.03 11.88 -10.66
N PRO A 54 11.27 11.31 -10.60
CA PRO A 54 11.88 10.38 -11.56
C PRO A 54 12.42 9.00 -11.04
N LYS A 55 12.42 8.04 -12.00
CA LYS A 55 13.15 6.76 -12.24
C LYS A 55 13.62 5.78 -11.13
N ARG A 56 14.12 6.14 -9.94
CA ARG A 56 14.83 5.12 -9.10
C ARG A 56 13.91 4.23 -8.26
N SER A 57 12.74 4.72 -7.92
CA SER A 57 11.75 3.99 -7.13
C SER A 57 10.39 4.38 -7.66
N LYS A 58 9.76 3.50 -8.46
CA LYS A 58 8.39 3.67 -8.97
C LYS A 58 7.46 3.92 -7.77
N ARG A 59 7.27 5.19 -7.43
CA ARG A 59 6.52 5.63 -6.26
C ARG A 59 5.21 6.22 -6.72
N VAL A 60 4.13 5.71 -6.13
CA VAL A 60 2.78 6.11 -6.42
C VAL A 60 2.09 6.42 -5.10
N ASP A 61 1.73 7.69 -4.90
CA ASP A 61 0.98 8.11 -3.72
C ASP A 61 -0.52 8.01 -4.01
N VAL A 62 -1.26 7.41 -3.09
CA VAL A 62 -2.71 7.27 -3.14
C VAL A 62 -3.31 8.16 -2.07
N ARG A 63 -4.19 9.08 -2.45
CA ARG A 63 -4.75 10.11 -1.57
C ARG A 63 -6.27 10.12 -1.61
N ASP A 64 -6.89 10.54 -0.52
CA ASP A 64 -8.33 10.79 -0.48
C ASP A 64 -8.73 12.07 -1.24
N SER A 65 -10.03 12.36 -1.27
CA SER A 65 -10.57 13.58 -1.89
C SER A 65 -10.15 14.88 -1.20
N LYS A 66 -9.70 14.80 0.06
CA LYS A 66 -9.21 15.94 0.87
C LYS A 66 -7.69 16.13 0.74
N GLY A 67 -7.00 15.27 0.00
CA GLY A 67 -5.55 15.30 -0.21
C GLY A 67 -4.73 14.55 0.85
N SER A 68 -5.38 13.88 1.80
CA SER A 68 -4.73 13.06 2.82
C SER A 68 -4.11 11.80 2.21
N LEU A 69 -2.89 11.45 2.64
CA LEU A 69 -2.23 10.24 2.18
C LEU A 69 -2.92 8.99 2.76
N ALA A 70 -3.38 8.12 1.87
CA ALA A 70 -3.99 6.83 2.20
C ALA A 70 -2.97 5.68 2.13
N ALA A 71 -2.11 5.67 1.11
CA ALA A 71 -1.02 4.71 0.96
C ALA A 71 0.04 5.22 -0.02
N THR A 72 1.27 4.69 0.08
CA THR A 72 2.31 4.88 -0.92
C THR A 72 2.75 3.52 -1.45
N VAL A 73 2.65 3.31 -2.75
CA VAL A 73 3.16 2.11 -3.42
C VAL A 73 4.56 2.39 -3.95
N VAL A 74 5.53 1.55 -3.59
CA VAL A 74 6.94 1.64 -3.98
C VAL A 74 7.35 0.38 -4.73
N GLY A 75 8.06 0.53 -5.85
CA GLY A 75 8.63 -0.61 -6.58
C GLY A 75 7.58 -1.54 -7.20
N ASN A 76 6.32 -1.12 -7.20
CA ASN A 76 5.12 -1.85 -7.64
C ASN A 76 4.73 -3.06 -6.77
N ASP A 77 5.32 -3.30 -5.62
CA ASP A 77 4.99 -4.47 -4.77
C ASP A 77 4.96 -4.14 -3.29
N LEU A 78 5.57 -3.03 -2.88
CA LEU A 78 5.59 -2.59 -1.50
C LEU A 78 4.54 -1.51 -1.29
N VAL A 79 3.61 -1.73 -0.37
CA VAL A 79 2.60 -0.76 0.03
C VAL A 79 2.92 -0.25 1.42
N LEU A 80 3.17 1.05 1.53
CA LEU A 80 3.40 1.79 2.77
C LEU A 80 2.08 2.39 3.22
N LEU A 81 1.70 2.13 4.46
CA LEU A 81 0.47 2.64 5.07
C LEU A 81 0.82 3.73 6.09
N PRO A 82 0.11 4.86 6.08
CA PRO A 82 0.32 5.94 7.04
C PRO A 82 0.11 5.45 8.48
N ALA A 83 0.97 5.90 9.38
CA ALA A 83 0.89 5.57 10.81
C ALA A 83 -0.39 6.15 11.47
N HIS A 84 -0.88 7.28 10.94
CA HIS A 84 -1.97 8.03 11.53
C HIS A 84 -3.28 7.23 11.54
N GLN A 85 -3.88 7.07 12.73
CA GLN A 85 -5.06 6.23 12.95
C GLN A 85 -6.24 6.54 12.02
N LYS A 86 -6.50 7.83 11.75
CA LYS A 86 -7.56 8.27 10.82
C LYS A 86 -7.45 7.70 9.40
N ASN A 87 -6.25 7.30 8.96
CA ASN A 87 -6.02 6.81 7.61
C ASN A 87 -5.81 5.29 7.58
N GLN A 88 -5.77 4.60 8.73
CA GLN A 88 -5.51 3.17 8.79
C GLN A 88 -6.63 2.33 8.18
N GLU A 89 -7.89 2.74 8.35
CA GLU A 89 -9.04 2.04 7.77
C GLU A 89 -9.00 2.12 6.23
N LEU A 90 -8.83 3.34 5.71
CA LEU A 90 -8.68 3.58 4.28
C LEU A 90 -7.48 2.83 3.67
N ALA A 91 -6.39 2.74 4.42
CA ALA A 91 -5.19 2.00 4.02
C ALA A 91 -5.44 0.49 3.97
N LYS A 92 -6.18 -0.07 4.94
CA LYS A 92 -6.62 -1.47 4.94
C LYS A 92 -7.55 -1.77 3.77
N ASP A 93 -8.51 -0.90 3.52
CA ASP A 93 -9.46 -1.05 2.41
C ASP A 93 -8.74 -1.02 1.06
N PHE A 94 -7.77 -0.13 0.91
CA PHE A 94 -6.93 -0.07 -0.28
C PHE A 94 -6.11 -1.35 -0.50
N VAL A 95 -5.46 -1.87 0.55
CA VAL A 95 -4.75 -3.16 0.47
C VAL A 95 -5.72 -4.30 0.13
N ASN A 96 -6.90 -4.33 0.74
CA ASN A 96 -7.91 -5.33 0.45
C ASN A 96 -8.39 -5.25 -1.01
N ALA A 97 -8.56 -4.06 -1.57
CA ALA A 97 -8.89 -3.87 -2.98
C ALA A 97 -7.79 -4.41 -3.91
N LEU A 98 -6.51 -4.17 -3.58
CA LEU A 98 -5.37 -4.74 -4.30
C LEU A 98 -5.31 -6.27 -4.21
N LEU A 99 -5.65 -6.83 -3.04
CA LEU A 99 -5.64 -8.27 -2.78
C LEU A 99 -6.84 -8.99 -3.39
N LYS A 100 -8.01 -8.36 -3.51
CA LYS A 100 -9.22 -8.96 -4.12
C LYS A 100 -9.11 -9.10 -5.63
N ARG A 101 -8.35 -8.23 -6.31
CA ARG A 101 -8.12 -8.33 -7.76
C ARG A 101 -7.39 -9.62 -8.14
N LYS A 102 -8.16 -10.59 -8.64
CA LYS A 102 -7.65 -11.74 -9.40
C LYS A 102 -7.03 -11.20 -10.69
N ARG A 103 -5.78 -11.59 -10.91
CA ARG A 103 -5.17 -11.55 -12.23
C ARG A 103 -5.15 -12.99 -12.71
#